data_AF-A0A2V5ZCC3-F1
#
_entry.id   AF-A0A2V5ZCC3-F1
#
_cell.length_a   1.000
_cell.length_b   1.000
_cell.length_c   1.000
_cell.angle_alpha   90.00
_cell.angle_beta   90.00
_cell.angle_gamma   90.00
#
_symmetry.space_group_name_H-M   'P 1'
#
loop_
_entity.id
_entity.type
_entity.pdbx_description
1 polymer ?
#
loop_
_entity_poly.entity_id
_entity_poly.type
_entity_poly.pdbx_seq_one_letter_code
_entity_poly.pdbx_strand_id
1 'polypeptide(L)'
;MSVRTMAILTIFCLSTWLTASAESGKETNMNTAQSQTEPRTRAKAKITVQNSEAKPYDQTVSPALVEIRLSETFTGGIDGESPVRALQVLRDDKSACLVSAQRFSGKLGGRQGTFVLQGSETVENGKIKATWFVIPGSGTSDLSGLRGEGGFDGDFGKGSDGWLDYWFE
;
A
#
# COMPACT_ATOMS: atom_id res chain seq x y z
N MET A 1 -77.27 6.27 12.43
CA MET A 1 -77.96 7.54 12.78
C MET A 1 -76.93 8.54 13.28
N SER A 2 -77.18 9.84 13.09
CA SER A 2 -76.32 10.96 13.52
C SER A 2 -76.46 11.24 15.03
N VAL A 3 -75.84 12.34 15.50
CA VAL A 3 -75.79 12.96 16.84
C VAL A 3 -74.46 12.64 17.56
N ARG A 4 -73.44 13.54 17.57
CA ARG A 4 -73.33 14.90 18.19
C ARG A 4 -73.55 14.82 19.72
N THR A 5 -72.79 15.43 20.63
CA THR A 5 -72.32 16.82 20.74
C THR A 5 -71.26 16.95 21.87
N MET A 6 -70.54 18.08 21.90
CA MET A 6 -69.72 18.66 22.99
C MET A 6 -70.28 18.44 24.42
N ALA A 7 -69.52 18.48 25.53
CA ALA A 7 -69.02 19.70 26.24
C ALA A 7 -68.58 19.27 27.68
N ILE A 8 -67.87 20.01 28.57
CA ILE A 8 -67.04 21.24 28.56
C ILE A 8 -66.09 21.12 29.79
N LEU A 9 -64.76 21.19 29.62
CA LEU A 9 -63.87 22.34 29.89
C LEU A 9 -63.97 23.02 31.28
N THR A 10 -62.97 22.80 32.14
CA THR A 10 -62.53 23.80 33.13
C THR A 10 -61.00 23.93 33.11
N ILE A 11 -60.52 25.13 32.85
CA ILE A 11 -59.10 25.50 32.75
C ILE A 11 -58.64 26.05 34.09
N PHE A 12 -57.43 25.70 34.53
CA PHE A 12 -56.66 26.55 35.45
C PHE A 12 -55.21 26.71 34.96
N CYS A 13 -54.90 27.94 34.59
CA CYS A 13 -53.55 28.51 34.49
C CYS A 13 -52.85 28.47 35.87
N LEU A 14 -51.54 28.63 36.07
CA LEU A 14 -50.34 28.82 35.23
C LEU A 14 -49.18 28.34 36.14
N SER A 15 -48.10 27.71 35.70
CA SER A 15 -46.90 28.39 35.18
C SER A 15 -45.73 27.40 35.11
N THR A 16 -44.76 27.68 34.26
CA THR A 16 -43.60 26.83 33.94
C THR A 16 -42.49 26.89 34.98
N TRP A 17 -41.93 25.75 35.37
CA TRP A 17 -40.47 25.58 35.52
C TRP A 17 -40.06 24.22 34.98
N LEU A 18 -39.04 24.21 34.13
CA LEU A 18 -38.47 23.01 33.51
C LEU A 18 -37.28 22.54 34.37
N THR A 19 -37.46 21.48 35.16
CA THR A 19 -36.35 20.83 35.89
C THR A 19 -35.91 19.60 35.11
N ALA A 20 -34.72 19.65 34.54
CA ALA A 20 -34.11 18.50 33.88
C ALA A 20 -33.81 17.39 34.89
N SER A 21 -34.06 16.15 34.50
CA SER A 21 -33.31 15.00 35.00
C SER A 21 -32.94 14.15 33.78
N ALA A 22 -31.66 13.82 33.66
CA ALA A 22 -31.10 13.24 32.44
C ALA A 22 -31.36 11.73 32.38
N GLU A 23 -32.04 11.26 31.34
CA GLU A 23 -31.92 9.86 30.92
C GLU A 23 -30.62 9.72 30.11
N SER A 24 -29.66 8.99 30.69
CA SER A 24 -28.35 8.76 30.09
C SER A 24 -28.49 8.05 28.74
N GLY A 25 -27.73 8.52 27.75
CA GLY A 25 -27.85 8.09 26.36
C GLY A 25 -27.62 6.59 26.16
N LYS A 26 -28.44 6.00 25.28
CA LYS A 26 -28.27 4.63 24.81
C LYS A 26 -27.06 4.57 23.86
N GLU A 27 -25.89 4.24 24.40
CA GLU A 27 -24.67 4.08 23.60
C GLU A 27 -24.89 3.04 22.50
N THR A 28 -25.01 3.51 21.26
CA THR A 28 -24.99 2.64 20.09
C THR A 28 -23.55 2.21 19.91
N ASN A 29 -23.25 0.98 20.33
CA ASN A 29 -21.92 0.40 20.27
C ASN A 29 -21.50 0.22 18.79
N MET A 30 -20.96 1.28 18.19
CA MET A 30 -20.29 1.20 16.90
C MET A 30 -19.04 0.37 17.08
N ASN A 31 -19.18 -0.93 16.86
CA ASN A 31 -18.09 -1.88 16.87
C ASN A 31 -17.19 -1.53 15.67
N THR A 32 -16.22 -0.65 15.89
CA THR A 32 -15.23 -0.25 14.90
C THR A 32 -14.61 -1.51 14.34
N ALA A 33 -14.71 -1.71 13.02
CA ALA A 33 -14.16 -2.89 12.37
C ALA A 33 -12.65 -2.95 12.65
N GLN A 34 -12.27 -3.78 13.62
CA GLN A 34 -10.87 -4.09 13.90
C GLN A 34 -10.37 -4.88 12.70
N SER A 35 -9.68 -4.19 11.80
CA SER A 35 -8.83 -4.83 10.81
C SER A 35 -7.88 -5.75 11.58
N GLN A 36 -8.05 -7.06 11.43
CA GLN A 36 -7.15 -8.03 12.02
C GLN A 36 -5.80 -7.86 11.32
N THR A 37 -4.88 -7.19 11.99
CA THR A 37 -3.50 -7.08 11.51
C THR A 37 -2.83 -8.43 11.68
N GLU A 38 -2.94 -9.28 10.67
CA GLU A 38 -2.17 -10.52 10.57
C GLU A 38 -0.69 -10.26 10.89
N PRO A 39 -0.01 -11.12 11.68
CA PRO A 39 1.34 -10.86 12.16
C PRO A 39 2.34 -10.84 11.00
N ARG A 40 2.71 -9.64 10.57
CA ARG A 40 3.66 -9.40 9.48
C ARG A 40 5.10 -9.71 9.93
N THR A 41 5.81 -10.51 9.14
CA THR A 41 7.25 -10.78 9.33
C THR A 41 8.07 -9.84 8.46
N ARG A 42 9.11 -9.19 9.00
CA ARG A 42 10.00 -8.31 8.21
C ARG A 42 11.26 -9.06 7.75
N ALA A 43 11.42 -9.19 6.43
CA ALA A 43 12.71 -9.48 5.82
C ALA A 43 13.44 -8.17 5.45
N LYS A 44 14.77 -8.20 5.46
CA LYS A 44 15.65 -7.12 4.96
C LYS A 44 16.65 -7.70 3.96
N ALA A 45 17.05 -6.92 2.97
CA ALA A 45 18.07 -7.33 2.01
C ALA A 45 18.90 -6.15 1.49
N LYS A 46 20.13 -6.44 1.07
CA LYS A 46 20.91 -5.56 0.19
C LYS A 46 20.59 -5.86 -1.26
N ILE A 47 20.32 -4.81 -2.03
CA ILE A 47 19.93 -4.84 -3.44
C ILE A 47 21.09 -4.30 -4.28
N THR A 48 21.51 -5.06 -5.28
CA THR A 48 22.54 -4.65 -6.25
C THR A 48 22.00 -4.80 -7.66
N VAL A 49 22.04 -3.72 -8.44
CA VAL A 49 21.73 -3.74 -9.88
C VAL A 49 22.92 -4.35 -10.64
N GLN A 50 22.67 -5.41 -11.42
CA GLN A 50 23.71 -6.15 -12.16
C GLN A 50 23.85 -5.66 -13.61
N ASN A 51 22.73 -5.32 -14.25
CA ASN A 51 22.68 -4.69 -15.57
C ASN A 51 21.50 -3.72 -15.62
N SER A 52 21.55 -2.75 -16.52
CA SER A 52 20.45 -1.81 -16.78
C SER A 52 20.55 -1.27 -18.21
N GLU A 53 19.41 -1.27 -18.91
CA GLU A 53 19.20 -0.63 -20.21
C GLU A 53 18.00 0.32 -20.07
N ALA A 54 18.13 1.55 -20.56
CA ALA A 54 17.06 2.53 -20.58
C ALA A 54 16.80 2.97 -22.03
N LYS A 55 15.56 2.77 -22.51
CA LYS A 55 15.16 3.07 -23.88
C LYS A 55 13.93 3.99 -23.89
N PRO A 56 14.05 5.23 -24.41
CA PRO A 56 12.88 6.08 -24.61
C PRO A 56 11.88 5.47 -25.59
N TYR A 57 10.59 5.61 -25.30
CA TYR A 57 9.49 5.24 -26.19
C TYR A 57 8.59 6.43 -26.58
N ASP A 58 8.61 7.51 -25.81
CA ASP A 58 8.10 8.82 -26.24
C ASP A 58 9.06 9.92 -25.76
N GLN A 59 9.49 10.78 -26.70
CA GLN A 59 10.27 11.99 -26.45
C GLN A 59 9.78 13.14 -27.34
N THR A 60 8.54 13.05 -27.84
CA THR A 60 7.94 14.07 -28.73
C THR A 60 7.68 15.38 -27.98
N VAL A 61 7.41 15.29 -26.68
CA VAL A 61 7.25 16.39 -25.73
C VAL A 61 7.89 16.01 -24.38
N SER A 62 8.21 17.01 -23.55
CA SER A 62 8.65 16.79 -22.16
C SER A 62 7.42 16.62 -21.23
N PRO A 63 7.47 15.75 -20.20
CA PRO A 63 8.57 14.86 -19.81
C PRO A 63 8.70 13.63 -20.71
N ALA A 64 9.93 13.15 -20.89
CA ALA A 64 10.21 11.95 -21.69
C ALA A 64 9.70 10.67 -21.00
N LEU A 65 9.20 9.73 -21.80
CA LEU A 65 8.75 8.42 -21.35
C LEU A 65 9.76 7.33 -21.75
N VAL A 66 10.22 6.54 -20.77
CA VAL A 66 11.35 5.63 -20.91
C VAL A 66 11.00 4.24 -20.38
N GLU A 67 11.25 3.19 -21.15
CA GLU A 67 11.25 1.80 -20.67
C GLU A 67 12.63 1.49 -20.08
N ILE A 68 12.68 0.99 -18.85
CA ILE A 68 13.91 0.54 -18.20
C ILE A 68 13.84 -0.98 -17.99
N ARG A 69 14.94 -1.66 -18.35
CA ARG A 69 15.16 -3.09 -18.20
C ARG A 69 16.39 -3.30 -17.35
N LEU A 70 16.24 -3.87 -16.17
CA LEU A 70 17.36 -4.20 -15.29
C LEU A 70 17.20 -5.60 -14.69
N SER A 71 18.26 -6.09 -14.07
CA SER A 71 18.21 -7.24 -13.16
C SER A 71 18.89 -6.93 -11.84
N GLU A 72 18.24 -7.29 -10.75
CA GLU A 72 18.67 -7.04 -9.37
C GLU A 72 19.01 -8.35 -8.68
N THR A 73 20.06 -8.34 -7.86
CA THR A 73 20.38 -9.41 -6.89
C THR A 73 20.10 -8.92 -5.48
N PHE A 74 19.43 -9.74 -4.69
CA PHE A 74 19.06 -9.52 -3.29
C PHE A 74 19.88 -10.44 -2.40
N THR A 75 20.36 -9.95 -1.27
CA THR A 75 21.10 -10.75 -0.28
C THR A 75 20.64 -10.44 1.14
N GLY A 76 20.38 -11.48 1.94
CA GLY A 76 19.92 -11.35 3.33
C GLY A 76 18.66 -12.18 3.62
N GLY A 77 17.64 -11.58 4.25
CA GLY A 77 16.34 -12.21 4.49
C GLY A 77 15.47 -12.33 3.22
N ILE A 78 15.84 -11.61 2.17
CA ILE A 78 15.40 -11.80 0.78
C ILE A 78 16.69 -12.12 0.01
N ASP A 79 16.80 -13.32 -0.56
CA ASP A 79 18.03 -13.84 -1.16
C ASP A 79 17.72 -14.48 -2.51
N GLY A 80 18.19 -13.89 -3.61
CA GLY A 80 17.84 -14.32 -4.95
C GLY A 80 17.96 -13.23 -6.01
N GLU A 81 17.34 -13.45 -7.16
CA GLU A 81 17.46 -12.60 -8.35
C GLU A 81 16.09 -12.13 -8.85
N SER A 82 16.05 -10.96 -9.48
CA SER A 82 14.82 -10.37 -9.99
C SER A 82 15.06 -9.57 -11.28
N PRO A 83 14.63 -10.05 -12.46
CA PRO A 83 14.50 -9.21 -13.64
C PRO A 83 13.33 -8.22 -13.46
N VAL A 84 13.61 -6.94 -13.67
CA VAL A 84 12.68 -5.82 -13.53
C VAL A 84 12.35 -5.23 -14.89
N ARG A 85 11.09 -4.82 -15.09
CA ARG A 85 10.69 -3.88 -16.13
C ARG A 85 10.02 -2.69 -15.47
N ALA A 86 10.44 -1.49 -15.84
CA ALA A 86 9.86 -0.25 -15.33
C ALA A 86 9.52 0.71 -16.46
N LEU A 87 8.46 1.48 -16.28
CA LEU A 87 8.10 2.63 -17.12
C LEU A 87 8.35 3.89 -16.32
N GLN A 88 9.23 4.75 -16.83
CA GLN A 88 9.69 5.97 -16.20
C GLN A 88 9.13 7.20 -16.92
N VAL A 89 8.66 8.16 -16.13
CA VAL A 89 8.46 9.56 -16.52
C VAL A 89 9.70 10.33 -16.07
N LEU A 90 10.52 10.78 -17.01
CA LEU A 90 11.79 11.49 -16.75
C LEU A 90 11.63 12.99 -17.05
N ARG A 91 11.84 13.82 -16.03
CA ARG A 91 11.78 15.28 -16.15
C ARG A 91 13.15 15.87 -16.49
N ASP A 92 13.15 17.10 -17.00
CA ASP A 92 14.37 17.79 -17.45
C ASP A 92 15.38 18.02 -16.30
N ASP A 93 14.87 18.25 -15.08
CA ASP A 93 15.63 18.38 -13.83
C ASP A 93 16.21 17.07 -13.27
N LYS A 94 16.02 15.95 -13.99
CA LYS A 94 16.42 14.58 -13.61
C LYS A 94 15.65 13.97 -12.43
N SER A 95 14.60 14.64 -11.94
CA SER A 95 13.59 13.96 -11.13
C SER A 95 12.82 12.96 -12.00
N ALA A 96 12.35 11.89 -11.39
CA ALA A 96 11.59 10.86 -12.10
C ALA A 96 10.54 10.20 -11.22
N CYS A 97 9.49 9.71 -11.85
CA CYS A 97 8.56 8.76 -11.25
C CYS A 97 8.54 7.50 -12.12
N LEU A 98 8.50 6.33 -11.49
CA LEU A 98 8.49 5.05 -12.17
C LEU A 98 7.36 4.17 -11.62
N VAL A 99 6.87 3.29 -12.47
CA VAL A 99 6.09 2.11 -12.07
C VAL A 99 6.81 0.87 -12.59
N SER A 100 6.90 -0.17 -11.77
CA SER A 100 7.69 -1.36 -12.10
C SER A 100 6.93 -2.66 -11.85
N ALA A 101 7.34 -3.71 -12.55
CA ALA A 101 6.99 -5.08 -12.24
C ALA A 101 8.26 -5.95 -12.30
N GLN A 102 8.45 -6.81 -11.30
CA GLN A 102 9.61 -7.68 -11.23
C GLN A 102 9.24 -9.06 -10.67
N ARG A 103 9.82 -10.13 -11.26
CA ARG A 103 9.61 -11.49 -10.78
C ARG A 103 10.83 -11.95 -10.00
N PHE A 104 10.72 -11.91 -8.69
CA PHE A 104 11.74 -12.46 -7.81
C PHE A 104 11.78 -14.00 -7.90
N SER A 105 12.98 -14.56 -7.88
CA SER A 105 13.26 -16.00 -7.79
C SER A 105 14.35 -16.26 -6.77
N GLY A 106 14.04 -17.01 -5.71
CA GLY A 106 14.96 -17.22 -4.61
C GLY A 106 14.26 -17.60 -3.30
N LYS A 107 14.81 -17.12 -2.19
CA LYS A 107 14.32 -17.39 -0.83
C LYS A 107 13.84 -16.12 -0.14
N LEU A 108 12.70 -16.24 0.54
CA LEU A 108 12.17 -15.22 1.46
C LEU A 108 12.00 -15.86 2.84
N GLY A 109 12.72 -15.35 3.84
CA GLY A 109 12.73 -15.95 5.18
C GLY A 109 13.14 -17.43 5.19
N GLY A 110 13.98 -17.86 4.23
CA GLY A 110 14.41 -19.24 4.04
C GLY A 110 13.47 -20.12 3.18
N ARG A 111 12.23 -19.69 2.90
CA ARG A 111 11.25 -20.41 2.07
C ARG A 111 11.56 -20.23 0.58
N GLN A 112 11.62 -21.31 -0.21
CA GLN A 112 12.04 -21.27 -1.61
C GLN A 112 10.84 -21.09 -2.57
N GLY A 113 10.95 -20.17 -3.52
CA GLY A 113 9.95 -20.02 -4.57
C GLY A 113 10.21 -18.84 -5.50
N THR A 114 9.14 -18.39 -6.16
CA THR A 114 9.09 -17.14 -6.92
C THR A 114 7.85 -16.35 -6.53
N PHE A 115 7.87 -15.03 -6.77
CA PHE A 115 6.69 -14.16 -6.67
C PHE A 115 6.88 -12.93 -7.55
N VAL A 116 5.82 -12.16 -7.76
CA VAL A 116 5.88 -10.88 -8.49
C VAL A 116 5.69 -9.72 -7.52
N LEU A 117 6.62 -8.77 -7.53
CA LEU A 117 6.43 -7.44 -6.94
C LEU A 117 5.96 -6.48 -8.03
N GLN A 118 5.02 -5.62 -7.68
CA GLN A 118 4.79 -4.36 -8.38
C GLN A 118 5.40 -3.22 -7.55
N GLY A 119 6.10 -2.32 -8.21
CA GLY A 119 6.74 -1.16 -7.59
C GLY A 119 6.21 0.19 -8.09
N SER A 120 6.42 1.19 -7.24
CA SER A 120 6.26 2.61 -7.54
C SER A 120 7.47 3.33 -6.96
N GLU A 121 8.26 3.95 -7.82
CA GLU A 121 9.52 4.57 -7.43
C GLU A 121 9.53 6.08 -7.72
N THR A 122 10.20 6.85 -6.89
CA THR A 122 10.43 8.29 -7.09
C THR A 122 11.91 8.59 -6.94
N VAL A 123 12.45 9.37 -7.88
CA VAL A 123 13.81 9.88 -7.88
C VAL A 123 13.76 11.39 -7.71
N GLU A 124 14.39 11.90 -6.66
CA GLU A 124 14.43 13.32 -6.33
C GLU A 124 15.75 13.64 -5.62
N ASN A 125 16.40 14.78 -5.93
CA ASN A 125 17.63 15.22 -5.27
C ASN A 125 18.76 14.16 -5.24
N GLY A 126 18.86 13.33 -6.29
CA GLY A 126 19.83 12.23 -6.39
C GLY A 126 19.52 11.00 -5.53
N LYS A 127 18.39 10.98 -4.83
CA LYS A 127 17.90 9.86 -4.02
C LYS A 127 16.78 9.13 -4.74
N ILE A 128 16.65 7.84 -4.43
CA ILE A 128 15.54 7.01 -4.88
C ILE A 128 14.82 6.43 -3.67
N LYS A 129 13.48 6.40 -3.77
CA LYS A 129 12.61 5.68 -2.85
C LYS A 129 11.64 4.84 -3.64
N ALA A 130 11.50 3.57 -3.26
CA ALA A 130 10.52 2.64 -3.82
C ALA A 130 9.50 2.24 -2.77
N THR A 131 8.25 2.04 -3.19
CA THR A 131 7.27 1.22 -2.47
C THR A 131 6.93 0.00 -3.33
N TRP A 132 6.78 -1.15 -2.68
CA TRP A 132 6.47 -2.42 -3.31
C TRP A 132 5.25 -3.07 -2.68
N PHE A 133 4.52 -3.85 -3.47
CA PHE A 133 3.62 -4.88 -2.95
C PHE A 133 3.75 -6.19 -3.74
N VAL A 134 3.55 -7.31 -3.07
CA VAL A 134 3.46 -8.63 -3.70
C VAL A 134 2.12 -8.75 -4.40
N ILE A 135 2.12 -9.06 -5.70
CA ILE A 135 0.90 -9.34 -6.45
C ILE A 135 0.21 -10.58 -5.83
N PRO A 136 -1.05 -10.48 -5.33
CA PRO A 136 -1.78 -11.61 -4.77
C PRO A 136 -1.83 -12.80 -5.73
N GLY A 137 -1.58 -14.00 -5.19
CA GLY A 137 -1.57 -15.24 -5.98
C GLY A 137 -0.38 -15.43 -6.92
N SER A 138 0.60 -14.51 -6.96
CA SER A 138 1.81 -14.67 -7.79
C SER A 138 2.88 -15.59 -7.21
N GLY A 139 2.76 -15.94 -5.92
CA GLY A 139 3.71 -16.77 -5.18
C GLY A 139 3.66 -18.25 -5.58
N THR A 140 4.82 -18.89 -5.67
CA THR A 140 4.97 -20.31 -6.08
C THR A 140 5.75 -21.14 -5.06
N SER A 141 5.61 -22.47 -5.11
CA SER A 141 6.31 -23.41 -4.21
C SER A 141 6.06 -23.05 -2.74
N ASP A 142 7.10 -22.93 -1.90
CA ASP A 142 6.94 -22.53 -0.49
C ASP A 142 6.45 -21.08 -0.34
N LEU A 143 6.43 -20.29 -1.41
CA LEU A 143 5.91 -18.92 -1.41
C LEU A 143 4.46 -18.83 -1.92
N SER A 144 3.79 -19.97 -2.13
CA SER A 144 2.34 -19.99 -2.40
C SER A 144 1.56 -19.34 -1.25
N GLY A 145 0.54 -18.54 -1.56
CA GLY A 145 -0.23 -17.77 -0.58
C GLY A 145 0.41 -16.44 -0.13
N LEU A 146 1.64 -16.12 -0.58
CA LEU A 146 2.37 -14.92 -0.15
C LEU A 146 1.57 -13.62 -0.35
N ARG A 147 1.68 -12.75 0.65
CA ARG A 147 1.35 -11.32 0.61
C ARG A 147 2.52 -10.54 1.19
N GLY A 148 2.63 -9.27 0.81
CA GLY A 148 3.60 -8.39 1.44
C GLY A 148 3.62 -6.99 0.88
N GLU A 149 4.13 -6.07 1.68
CA GLU A 149 4.34 -4.66 1.39
C GLU A 149 5.77 -4.30 1.79
N GLY A 150 6.44 -3.45 1.03
CA GLY A 150 7.87 -3.20 1.24
C GLY A 150 8.39 -2.03 0.44
N GLY A 151 9.70 -2.03 0.21
CA GLY A 151 10.38 -1.01 -0.56
C GLY A 151 11.88 -0.98 -0.29
N PHE A 152 12.50 0.09 -0.78
CA PHE A 152 13.87 0.48 -0.43
C PHE A 152 14.01 1.98 -0.49
N ASP A 153 15.08 2.47 0.13
CA ASP A 153 15.61 3.81 -0.08
C ASP A 153 17.13 3.74 -0.31
N GLY A 154 17.64 4.73 -1.05
CA GLY A 154 19.05 4.75 -1.44
C GLY A 154 19.44 5.99 -2.24
N ASP A 155 20.72 6.07 -2.59
CA ASP A 155 21.21 7.01 -3.60
C ASP A 155 21.00 6.39 -4.99
N PHE A 156 20.52 7.20 -5.94
CA PHE A 156 20.23 6.71 -7.29
C PHE A 156 21.49 6.18 -7.99
N GLY A 157 21.39 4.99 -8.60
CA GLY A 157 22.52 4.33 -9.27
C GLY A 157 23.52 3.62 -8.34
N LYS A 158 23.24 3.50 -7.04
CA LYS A 158 24.02 2.71 -6.08
C LYS A 158 23.21 1.51 -5.56
N GLY A 159 23.90 0.59 -4.86
CA GLY A 159 23.22 -0.45 -4.08
C GLY A 159 22.35 0.18 -2.97
N SER A 160 21.22 -0.47 -2.68
CA SER A 160 20.19 0.03 -1.75
C SER A 160 19.89 -1.00 -0.66
N ASP A 161 19.41 -0.53 0.50
CA ASP A 161 18.90 -1.39 1.58
C ASP A 161 17.37 -1.46 1.49
N GLY A 162 16.83 -2.66 1.30
CA GLY A 162 15.40 -2.90 1.12
C GLY A 162 14.79 -3.76 2.23
N TRP A 163 13.46 -3.75 2.31
CA TRP A 163 12.68 -4.60 3.21
C TRP A 163 11.37 -5.07 2.56
N LEU A 164 10.84 -6.16 3.11
CA LEU A 164 9.50 -6.67 2.82
C LEU A 164 8.86 -7.12 4.13
N ASP A 165 7.71 -6.53 4.46
CA ASP A 165 6.80 -7.00 5.50
C ASP A 165 5.81 -7.96 4.86
N TYR A 166 5.92 -9.25 5.17
CA TYR A 166 5.18 -10.32 4.50
C TYR A 166 4.39 -11.21 5.46
N TRP A 167 3.36 -11.83 4.92
CA TRP A 167 2.51 -12.84 5.57
C TRP A 167 2.00 -13.82 4.51
N PHE A 168 1.24 -14.82 4.94
CA PHE A 168 0.66 -15.84 4.07
C PHE A 168 -0.84 -15.97 4.35
N GLU A 169 -1.61 -16.16 3.29
CA GLU A 169 -3.03 -16.57 3.30
C GLU A 169 -3.17 -18.06 2.96
#